data_AF-A0A7X9KF69-F1
#
_entry.id   AF-A0A7X9KF69-F1
#
_cell.length_a   1.000
_cell.length_b   1.000
_cell.length_c   1.000
_cell.angle_alpha   90.00
_cell.angle_beta   90.00
_cell.angle_gamma   90.00
#
_symmetry.space_group_name_H-M   'P 1'
#
loop_
_entity.id
_entity.type
_entity.pdbx_description
1 polymer ?
#
loop_
_entity_poly.entity_id
_entity_poly.type
_entity_poly.pdbx_seq_one_letter_code
_entity_poly.pdbx_strand_id
1 'polypeptide(L)' 'EKGLRSGMRLSTAPVSDILPAGLPVGEISDAPPTIEDGFRVYRVLPGVDFSVMDSLLVMTGGRP' A
#
# COMPACT_ATOMS: atom_id res chain seq x y z
N GLU A 1 1.91 22.74 1.80
CA GLU A 1 1.31 21.39 1.95
C GLU A 1 2.34 20.41 2.47
N LYS A 2 2.01 19.59 3.47
CA LYS A 2 2.92 18.58 4.00
C LYS A 2 2.73 17.30 3.18
N GLY A 3 3.47 17.18 2.08
CA GLY A 3 3.49 15.97 1.28
C GLY A 3 3.97 14.76 2.08
N LEU A 4 3.63 13.57 1.60
CA LEU A 4 4.18 12.33 2.16
C LEU A 4 5.70 12.28 1.96
N ARG A 5 6.40 11.64 2.90
CA ARG A 5 7.86 11.55 2.94
C ARG A 5 8.30 10.12 2.69
N SER A 6 9.50 9.97 2.14
CA SER A 6 10.15 8.66 2.04
C SER A 6 10.24 7.97 3.40
N GLY A 7 10.13 6.65 3.40
CA GLY A 7 10.13 5.80 4.59
C GLY A 7 8.82 5.82 5.39
N MET A 8 7.80 6.57 4.97
CA MET A 8 6.49 6.47 5.60
C MET A 8 5.85 5.11 5.29
N ARG A 9 5.39 4.43 6.34
CA ARG A 9 4.67 3.16 6.24
C ARG A 9 3.25 3.34 5.71
N LEU A 10 2.85 2.44 4.85
CA LEU A 10 1.54 2.39 4.22
C LEU A 10 0.80 1.14 4.66
N SER A 11 -0.49 1.33 4.95
CA SER A 11 -1.42 0.24 5.26
C SER A 11 -2.73 0.44 4.52
N THR A 12 -3.48 -0.63 4.33
CA THR A 12 -4.83 -0.56 3.76
C THR A 12 -5.73 0.36 4.60
N ALA A 13 -6.56 1.15 3.91
CA ALA A 13 -7.53 2.03 4.51
C ALA A 13 -8.95 1.44 4.35
N PRO A 14 -9.91 1.77 5.22
CA PRO A 14 -11.29 1.26 5.15
C PRO A 14 -12.11 2.01 4.07
N VAL A 15 -11.64 1.99 2.83
CA VAL A 15 -12.28 2.68 1.70
C VAL A 15 -13.17 1.73 0.88
N SER A 16 -12.95 0.42 1.00
CA SER A 16 -13.78 -0.62 0.37
C SER A 16 -13.95 -1.82 1.31
N ASP A 17 -14.99 -2.62 1.06
CA ASP A 17 -15.28 -3.84 1.84
C ASP A 17 -14.43 -5.05 1.43
N ILE A 18 -13.45 -4.85 0.53
CA ILE A 18 -12.63 -5.93 -0.03
C ILE A 18 -11.52 -6.33 0.93
N LEU A 19 -10.87 -5.34 1.57
CA LEU A 19 -9.75 -5.57 2.49
C LEU A 19 -10.00 -4.84 3.82
N PRO A 20 -9.70 -5.48 4.96
CA PRO A 20 -9.75 -4.79 6.25
C PRO A 20 -8.69 -3.68 6.29
N ALA A 21 -8.95 -2.66 7.09
CA ALA A 21 -7.97 -1.62 7.37
C ALA A 21 -6.77 -2.15 8.18
N GLY A 22 -5.61 -1.58 7.94
CA GLY A 22 -4.40 -1.84 8.73
C GLY A 22 -3.50 -2.97 8.21
N LEU A 23 -3.80 -3.58 7.06
CA LEU A 23 -2.87 -4.54 6.44
C LEU A 23 -1.64 -3.80 5.91
N PRO A 24 -0.42 -4.23 6.25
CA PRO A 24 0.80 -3.57 5.77
C PRO A 24 0.94 -3.74 4.25
N VAL A 25 1.22 -2.64 3.55
CA VAL A 25 1.46 -2.63 2.10
C VAL A 25 2.94 -2.44 1.81
N GLY A 26 3.59 -1.51 2.49
CA GLY A 26 4.98 -1.17 2.25
C GLY A 26 5.33 0.23 2.73
N GLU A 27 6.31 0.84 2.08
CA GLU A 27 6.82 2.16 2.44
C GLU A 27 6.97 3.06 1.21
N ILE A 28 6.86 4.38 1.41
CA ILE A 28 7.10 5.35 0.33
C ILE A 28 8.58 5.32 -0.05
N SER A 29 8.85 5.12 -1.33
CA SER A 29 10.21 5.11 -1.86
C SER A 29 10.84 6.51 -1.88
N ASP A 30 12.16 6.56 -2.05
CA ASP A 30 12.89 7.81 -2.27
C ASP A 30 12.66 8.43 -3.67
N ALA A 31 11.95 7.74 -4.57
CA ALA A 31 11.67 8.28 -5.89
C ALA A 31 10.73 9.50 -5.77
N PRO A 32 11.01 10.59 -6.51
CA PRO A 32 10.14 11.76 -6.49
C PRO A 32 8.74 11.37 -7.01
N PRO A 33 7.67 11.90 -6.40
CA PRO A 33 6.32 11.59 -6.87
C PRO A 33 6.07 12.22 -8.25
N THR A 34 5.33 11.50 -9.08
CA THR A 34 4.85 11.98 -10.39
C THR A 34 3.51 12.68 -10.24
N ILE A 35 3.10 13.42 -11.27
CA ILE A 35 1.75 13.96 -11.39
C ILE A 35 1.08 13.26 -12.57
N GLU A 36 -0.04 12.60 -12.29
CA GLU A 36 -0.83 11.85 -13.28
C GLU A 36 -2.30 12.25 -13.09
N ASP A 37 -2.94 12.74 -14.16
CA ASP A 37 -4.34 13.20 -14.16
C ASP A 37 -4.71 14.17 -13.01
N GLY A 38 -3.77 15.02 -12.61
CA GLY A 38 -3.95 15.98 -11.51
C GLY A 38 -3.74 15.39 -10.10
N PHE A 39 -3.43 14.10 -10.00
CA PHE A 39 -3.11 13.41 -8.76
C PHE A 39 -1.60 13.28 -8.57
N ARG A 40 -1.16 13.33 -7.31
CA ARG A 40 0.22 13.03 -6.95
C ARG A 40 0.38 11.53 -6.74
N VAL A 41 1.20 10.90 -7.58
CA VAL A 41 1.45 9.46 -7.56
C VAL A 41 2.79 9.19 -6.91
N TYR A 42 2.78 8.35 -5.87
CA TYR A 42 3.98 7.98 -5.11
C TYR A 42 4.39 6.55 -5.47
N ARG A 43 5.69 6.36 -5.73
CA ARG A 43 6.24 5.00 -5.87
C ARG A 43 6.41 4.37 -4.49
N VAL A 44 5.94 3.13 -4.36
CA VAL A 44 5.94 2.36 -3.11
C VAL A 44 6.93 1.20 -3.21
N LEU A 45 7.73 1.01 -2.17
CA LEU A 45 8.52 -0.20 -1.96
C LEU A 45 7.62 -1.24 -1.26
N PRO A 46 7.44 -2.45 -1.81
CA PRO A 46 6.67 -3.49 -1.14
C PRO A 46 7.25 -3.81 0.24
N GLY A 47 6.38 -3.98 1.24
CA GLY A 47 6.78 -4.36 2.60
C GLY A 47 7.12 -5.84 2.75
N VAL A 48 7.01 -6.61 1.67
CA VAL A 48 7.21 -8.07 1.63
C VAL A 48 8.03 -8.43 0.39
N ASP A 49 8.87 -9.45 0.54
CA ASP A 49 9.58 -10.07 -0.58
C ASP A 49 8.79 -11.28 -1.08
N PHE A 50 8.21 -11.16 -2.27
CA PHE A 50 7.40 -12.22 -2.88
C PHE A 50 8.23 -13.40 -3.40
N SER A 51 9.54 -13.26 -3.53
CA SER A 51 10.41 -14.33 -4.02
C SER A 51 10.61 -15.47 -3.01
N VAL A 52 10.34 -15.21 -1.73
CA VAL A 52 10.50 -16.16 -0.61
C VAL A 52 9.17 -16.53 0.05
N MET A 53 8.07 -16.46 -0.69
CA MET A 53 6.73 -16.75 -0.16
C MET A 53 6.55 -18.25 0.13
N ASP A 54 6.49 -18.60 1.41
CA ASP A 54 6.22 -19.97 1.88
C ASP A 54 4.71 -20.25 2.09
N SER A 55 3.94 -19.24 2.47
CA SER A 55 2.51 -19.37 2.74
C SER A 55 1.72 -18.14 2.27
N LEU A 56 0.44 -18.35 1.96
CA LEU A 56 -0.48 -17.32 1.48
C LEU A 56 -1.82 -17.44 2.20
N LEU A 57 -2.31 -16.31 2.72
CA LEU A 57 -3.67 -16.18 3.22
C LEU A 57 -4.51 -15.44 2.17
N VAL A 58 -5.53 -16.12 1.64
CA VAL A 58 -6.52 -15.48 0.75
C VAL A 58 -7.62 -14.89 1.60
N MET A 59 -7.84 -13.57 1.46
CA MET A 59 -8.91 -12.86 2.16
C MET A 59 -10.09 -12.68 1.20
N THR A 60 -11.26 -13.21 1.56
CA THR A 60 -12.52 -12.98 0.84
C THR A 60 -13.28 -11.86 1.55
N GLY A 61 -13.57 -10.76 0.84
CA GLY A 61 -14.39 -9.67 1.38
C GLY A 61 -15.86 -10.08 1.54
N GLY A 62 -16.49 -9.67 2.65
CA GLY A 62 -17.92 -9.88 2.94
C GLY A 62 -18.25 -11.05 3.88
N ARG A 63 -19.19 -10.84 4.81
CA ARG A 63 -19.89 -11.92 5.52
C ARG A 63 -20.65 -12.78 4.49
N PRO A 64 -20.87 -14.09 4.74
CA PRO A 64 -21.78 -14.89 3.93
C PRO A 64 -23.18 -14.27 3.86
#